data_AF-A0A924H3S3-F1
#
_entry.id   AF-A0A924H3S3-F1
#
_cell.length_a   1.000
_cell.length_b   1.000
_cell.length_c   1.000
_cell.angle_alpha   90.00
_cell.angle_beta   90.00
_cell.angle_gamma   90.00
#
_symmetry.space_group_name_H-M   'P 1'
#
loop_
_entity.id
_entity.type
_entity.pdbx_description
1 polymer ?
#
loop_
_entity_poly.entity_id
_entity_poly.type
_entity_poly.pdbx_seq_one_letter_code
_entity_poly.pdbx_strand_id
1 'polypeptide(L)'
;MKSFTLDTVPQFHNGKTRPFHKKENFDDAQSNNRYVEELKQIYWSEQSLIIAIPIMIQNATTDDLATALRTHLEFTRNHIQRLEALFESIGKLDYIVH
;
A
#
# COMPACT_ATOMS: atom_id res chain seq x y z
N MET A 1 -48.06 -11.07 -1.47
CA MET A 1 -47.25 -11.58 -0.34
C MET A 1 -45.79 -11.60 -0.78
N LYS A 2 -44.98 -10.75 -0.13
CA LYS A 2 -43.52 -10.73 0.02
C LYS A 2 -42.64 -10.77 -1.24
N SER A 3 -42.14 -9.59 -1.59
CA SER A 3 -40.87 -9.34 -2.28
C SER A 3 -39.73 -10.10 -1.59
N PHE A 4 -39.04 -10.96 -2.34
CA PHE A 4 -37.84 -11.65 -1.88
C PHE A 4 -36.65 -10.88 -2.45
N THR A 5 -36.04 -10.02 -1.63
CA THR A 5 -34.85 -9.27 -2.01
C THR A 5 -33.70 -10.26 -2.20
N LEU A 6 -32.97 -10.15 -3.33
CA LEU A 6 -31.70 -10.84 -3.53
C LEU A 6 -30.61 -10.14 -2.70
N ASP A 7 -30.73 -10.24 -1.39
CA ASP A 7 -29.66 -9.89 -0.47
C ASP A 7 -28.91 -11.15 -0.08
N THR A 8 -27.63 -11.17 -0.46
CA THR A 8 -26.54 -11.83 0.26
C THR A 8 -26.56 -13.37 0.31
N VAL A 9 -25.79 -13.98 -0.61
CA VAL A 9 -25.24 -15.33 -0.38
C VAL A 9 -24.26 -15.25 0.81
N PRO A 10 -24.41 -16.07 1.86
CA PRO A 10 -23.49 -16.03 2.99
C PRO A 10 -22.16 -16.65 2.58
N GLN A 11 -21.09 -15.85 2.60
CA GLN A 11 -19.73 -16.36 2.46
C GLN A 11 -19.22 -16.84 3.82
N PHE A 12 -19.15 -18.16 4.00
CA PHE A 12 -18.42 -18.77 5.10
C PHE A 12 -17.00 -19.11 4.62
N HIS A 13 -16.00 -18.35 5.08
CA HIS A 13 -14.63 -18.85 5.22
C HIS A 13 -13.86 -18.06 6.29
N ASN A 14 -13.07 -18.81 7.07
CA ASN A 14 -12.37 -18.40 8.28
C ASN A 14 -11.52 -17.12 8.15
N GLY A 15 -11.71 -16.22 9.13
CA GLY A 15 -10.63 -15.44 9.76
C GLY A 15 -10.01 -14.29 8.96
N LYS A 16 -10.56 -13.07 9.16
CA LYS A 16 -10.00 -11.73 8.84
C LYS A 16 -10.07 -11.30 7.37
N THR A 17 -11.25 -10.85 6.95
CA THR A 17 -11.42 -10.02 5.75
C THR A 17 -11.09 -8.57 6.09
N ARG A 18 -10.15 -7.98 5.35
CA ARG A 18 -9.93 -6.52 5.34
C ARG A 18 -11.19 -5.85 4.79
N PRO A 19 -11.68 -4.74 5.37
CA PRO A 19 -12.92 -4.13 4.93
C PRO A 19 -12.77 -3.60 3.50
N PHE A 20 -13.49 -4.21 2.57
CA PHE A 20 -13.69 -3.66 1.22
C PHE A 20 -14.42 -2.32 1.36
N HIS A 21 -13.75 -1.24 0.96
CA HIS A 21 -14.24 0.12 1.13
C HIS A 21 -15.53 0.37 0.33
N LYS A 22 -16.47 1.00 1.03
CA LYS A 22 -17.77 1.47 0.61
C LYS A 22 -17.63 2.46 -0.57
N LYS A 23 -18.55 2.40 -1.54
CA LYS A 23 -18.67 3.40 -2.61
C LYS A 23 -19.06 4.75 -1.98
N GLU A 24 -18.24 5.78 -2.17
CA GLU A 24 -18.54 7.16 -1.76
C GLU A 24 -18.41 8.14 -2.94
N ASN A 25 -19.27 9.16 -2.89
CA ASN A 25 -19.59 10.12 -3.95
C ASN A 25 -18.37 10.96 -4.38
N PHE A 26 -18.26 11.27 -5.67
CA PHE A 26 -17.18 12.10 -6.21
C PHE A 26 -17.44 13.58 -5.91
N ASP A 27 -17.00 14.03 -4.73
CA ASP A 27 -16.77 15.45 -4.43
C ASP A 27 -15.30 15.78 -4.78
N ASP A 28 -14.96 17.01 -5.19
CA ASP A 28 -13.57 17.35 -5.57
C ASP A 28 -12.57 17.18 -4.39
N ALA A 29 -13.08 17.20 -3.16
CA ALA A 29 -12.37 16.80 -1.95
C ALA A 29 -12.07 15.28 -1.91
N GLN A 30 -12.95 14.44 -2.46
CA GLN A 30 -12.76 13.00 -2.67
C GLN A 30 -11.52 12.73 -3.52
N SER A 31 -11.32 13.49 -4.60
CA SER A 31 -10.17 13.33 -5.52
C SER A 31 -8.84 13.60 -4.82
N ASN A 32 -8.75 14.72 -4.08
CA ASN A 32 -7.56 15.06 -3.31
C ASN A 32 -7.30 14.07 -2.16
N ASN A 33 -8.36 13.58 -1.51
CA ASN A 33 -8.24 12.57 -0.45
C ASN A 33 -7.74 11.22 -1.02
N ARG A 34 -8.30 10.78 -2.15
CA ARG A 34 -7.86 9.56 -2.84
C ARG A 34 -6.40 9.62 -3.27
N TYR A 35 -5.94 10.77 -3.75
CA TYR A 35 -4.55 10.98 -4.11
C TYR A 35 -3.60 10.75 -2.91
N VAL A 36 -3.92 11.32 -1.75
CA VAL A 36 -3.11 11.14 -0.53
C VAL A 36 -3.15 9.68 -0.03
N GLU A 37 -4.32 9.05 -0.07
CA GLU A 37 -4.46 7.63 0.31
C GLU A 37 -3.66 6.71 -0.62
N GLU A 38 -3.66 6.94 -1.93
CA GLU A 38 -2.87 6.17 -2.89
C GLU A 38 -1.36 6.34 -2.65
N LEU A 39 -0.89 7.57 -2.38
CA LEU A 39 0.50 7.81 -2.00
C LEU A 39 0.89 7.07 -0.71
N LYS A 40 -0.02 7.01 0.26
CA LYS A 40 0.19 6.26 1.51
C LYS A 40 0.32 4.77 1.26
N GLN A 41 -0.51 4.20 0.37
CA GLN A 41 -0.39 2.79 -0.03
C GLN A 41 0.96 2.49 -0.67
N ILE A 42 1.47 3.39 -1.52
CA ILE A 42 2.80 3.26 -2.12
C ILE A 42 3.87 3.29 -1.03
N TYR A 43 3.81 4.25 -0.10
CA TYR A 43 4.76 4.35 1.01
C TYR A 43 4.83 3.05 1.84
N TRP A 44 3.68 2.49 2.24
CA TRP A 44 3.65 1.23 2.98
C TRP A 44 4.12 0.03 2.17
N SER A 45 3.89 0.03 0.86
CA SER A 45 4.41 -1.01 -0.03
C SER A 45 5.94 -0.97 -0.08
N GLU A 46 6.54 0.22 -0.23
CA GLU A 46 7.99 0.40 -0.21
C GLU A 46 8.62 0.03 1.15
N GLN A 47 7.96 0.39 2.26
CA GLN A 47 8.38 -0.05 3.60
C GLN A 47 8.34 -1.58 3.75
N SER A 48 7.33 -2.24 3.16
CA SER A 48 7.24 -3.70 3.14
C SER A 48 8.36 -4.31 2.29
N LEU A 49 8.73 -3.67 1.18
CA LEU A 49 9.85 -4.10 0.32
C LEU A 49 11.20 -4.01 1.03
N ILE A 50 11.42 -3.03 1.91
CA ILE A 50 12.65 -2.97 2.75
C ILE A 50 12.82 -4.25 3.57
N ILE A 51 11.73 -4.87 4.02
CA ILE A 51 11.78 -6.10 4.83
C ILE A 51 11.90 -7.33 3.92
N ALA A 52 11.18 -7.35 2.80
CA ALA A 52 11.14 -8.49 1.89
C ALA A 52 12.44 -8.67 1.09
N ILE A 53 13.03 -7.59 0.57
CA ILE A 53 14.20 -7.65 -0.31
C ILE A 53 15.42 -8.31 0.38
N PRO A 54 15.77 -8.01 1.65
CA PRO A 54 16.84 -8.71 2.36
C PRO A 54 16.61 -10.22 2.50
N ILE A 55 15.36 -10.65 2.64
CA ILE A 55 15.00 -12.08 2.68
C ILE A 55 15.20 -12.69 1.28
N MET A 56 14.83 -11.97 0.22
CA MET A 56 15.03 -12.43 -1.16
C MET A 56 16.53 -12.51 -1.53
N ILE A 57 17.35 -11.57 -1.05
CA ILE A 57 18.81 -11.59 -1.24
C ILE A 57 19.44 -12.81 -0.58
N GLN A 58 19.00 -13.17 0.64
CA GLN A 58 19.51 -14.36 1.34
C GLN A 58 19.16 -15.66 0.65
N ASN A 59 18.00 -15.71 -0.02
CA ASN A 59 17.54 -16.89 -0.76
C ASN A 59 17.93 -16.88 -2.24
N ALA A 60 18.64 -15.86 -2.70
CA ALA A 60 19.07 -15.76 -4.10
C ALA A 60 20.13 -16.83 -4.39
N THR A 61 19.89 -17.63 -5.43
CA THR A 61 20.80 -18.71 -5.86
C THR A 61 21.94 -18.22 -6.76
N THR A 62 21.84 -17.01 -7.30
CA THR A 62 22.82 -16.43 -8.21
C THR A 62 23.30 -15.08 -7.70
N ASP A 63 24.59 -14.81 -7.85
CA ASP A 63 25.21 -13.55 -7.41
C ASP A 63 24.69 -12.34 -8.18
N ASP A 64 24.35 -12.51 -9.45
CA ASP A 64 23.74 -11.47 -10.29
C ASP A 64 22.37 -11.05 -9.75
N LEU A 65 21.53 -12.01 -9.36
CA LEU A 65 20.22 -11.72 -8.77
C LEU A 65 20.36 -11.04 -7.40
N ALA A 66 21.27 -11.52 -6.56
CA ALA A 66 21.55 -10.91 -5.27
C ALA A 66 22.04 -9.45 -5.43
N THR A 67 22.86 -9.19 -6.44
CA THR A 67 23.36 -7.84 -6.75
C THR A 67 22.24 -6.93 -7.25
N ALA A 68 21.41 -7.38 -8.18
CA ALA A 68 20.26 -6.64 -8.66
C ALA A 68 19.28 -6.27 -7.52
N LEU A 69 19.02 -7.21 -6.61
CA LEU A 69 18.17 -6.96 -5.43
C LEU A 69 18.79 -5.97 -4.45
N ARG A 70 20.12 -5.99 -4.24
CA ARG A 70 20.82 -4.98 -3.43
C ARG A 70 20.70 -3.59 -4.04
N THR A 71 20.89 -3.47 -5.35
CA THR A 71 20.69 -2.20 -6.05
C THR A 71 19.24 -1.72 -5.93
N HIS A 72 18.27 -2.63 -6.05
CA HIS A 72 16.86 -2.27 -5.90
C HIS A 72 16.52 -1.83 -4.46
N LEU A 73 17.13 -2.43 -3.44
CA LEU A 73 16.97 -1.99 -2.05
C LEU A 73 17.39 -0.52 -1.86
N GLU A 74 18.49 -0.11 -2.49
CA GLU A 74 18.93 1.29 -2.46
C GLU A 74 17.93 2.21 -3.17
N PHE A 75 17.34 1.78 -4.29
CA PHE A 75 16.27 2.55 -4.94
C PHE A 75 15.03 2.69 -4.05
N THR A 76 14.56 1.61 -3.41
CA THR A 76 13.42 1.63 -2.48
C THR A 76 13.67 2.60 -1.31
N ARG A 77 14.88 2.63 -0.74
CA ARG A 77 15.24 3.60 0.31
C ARG A 77 15.16 5.05 -0.18
N ASN A 78 15.68 5.32 -1.38
CA ASN A 78 15.59 6.65 -1.98
C ASN A 78 14.13 7.02 -2.32
N HIS A 79 13.29 6.07 -2.73
CA HIS A 79 11.87 6.32 -2.98
C HIS A 79 11.14 6.75 -1.70
N ILE A 80 11.41 6.08 -0.58
CA ILE A 80 10.86 6.44 0.73
C ILE A 80 11.25 7.88 1.10
N GLN A 81 12.52 8.25 0.99
CA GLN A 81 12.98 9.62 1.28
C GLN A 81 12.29 10.67 0.39
N ARG A 82 12.10 10.35 -0.90
CA ARG A 82 11.38 11.24 -1.83
C ARG A 82 9.90 11.38 -1.47
N LEU A 83 9.27 10.29 -1.03
CA LEU A 83 7.88 10.30 -0.57
C LEU A 83 7.74 11.10 0.72
N GLU A 84 8.66 10.95 1.68
CA GLU A 84 8.70 11.76 2.91
C GLU A 84 8.80 13.26 2.61
N ALA A 85 9.71 13.66 1.72
CA ALA A 85 9.84 15.06 1.29
C ALA A 85 8.57 15.57 0.56
N LEU A 86 7.89 14.69 -0.19
CA LEU A 86 6.63 15.02 -0.84
C LEU A 86 5.50 15.21 0.17
N PHE A 87 5.39 14.36 1.20
CA PHE A 87 4.43 14.52 2.29
C PHE A 87 4.68 15.77 3.12
N GLU A 88 5.95 16.17 3.30
CA GLU A 88 6.33 17.45 3.89
C GLU A 88 5.82 18.62 3.06
N SER A 89 6.05 18.60 1.74
CA SER A 89 5.62 19.68 0.83
C SER A 89 4.10 19.88 0.76
N ILE A 90 3.32 18.81 0.97
CA ILE A 90 1.85 18.85 0.97
C ILE A 90 1.31 19.27 2.36
N GLY A 91 2.17 19.42 3.37
CA GLY A 91 1.77 19.78 4.74
C GLY A 91 0.98 18.66 5.43
N LYS A 92 1.22 17.40 5.02
CA LYS A 92 0.48 16.21 5.46
C LYS A 92 1.39 15.19 6.16
N LEU A 93 2.41 15.69 6.89
CA LEU A 93 3.36 14.86 7.67
C LEU A 93 2.66 13.95 8.70
N ASP A 94 1.52 14.36 9.26
CA ASP A 94 0.74 13.54 10.21
C ASP A 94 0.25 12.20 9.62
N TYR A 95 0.24 12.03 8.29
CA TYR A 95 -0.26 10.81 7.65
C TYR A 95 0.77 9.67 7.62
N ILE A 96 2.05 10.00 7.83
CA ILE A 96 3.16 9.04 7.84
C ILE A 96 3.70 8.76 9.25
N VAL A 97 3.37 9.58 10.25
CA VAL A 97 3.80 9.44 11.65
C VAL A 97 2.67 8.84 12.50
N HIS A 98 2.49 7.52 12.46
CA HIS A 98 1.67 6.76 13.43
C HIS A 98 2.22 5.35 13.66
#